data_AF-K7A2I7-F1
#
_entry.id   AF-K7A2I7-F1
#
_cell.length_a   1.000
_cell.length_b   1.000
_cell.length_c   1.000
_cell.angle_alpha   90.00
_cell.angle_beta   90.00
_cell.angle_gamma   90.00
#
_symmetry.space_group_name_H-M   'P 1'
#
loop_
_entity.id
_entity.type
_entity.pdbx_description
1 polymer ?
#
loop_
_entity_poly.entity_id
_entity_poly.type
_entity_poly.pdbx_seq_one_letter_code
_entity_poly.pdbx_strand_id
1 'polypeptide(L)'
;MAKKSEIDKLLSKHEELTHSEDMDVESHVQRKEDQWFVNTLVIKGYDVPFRFRRKKQYKNLEGARVNLTYYPITEEVAGFPFEAMKVVRIKVS
;
A
#
# COMPACT_ATOMS: atom_id res chain seq x y z
N MET A 1 15.28 -29.29 -4.18
CA MET A 1 14.11 -28.53 -4.69
C MET A 1 13.88 -27.36 -3.75
N ALA A 2 14.23 -26.15 -4.16
CA ALA A 2 14.15 -24.96 -3.31
C ALA A 2 12.67 -24.60 -3.04
N LYS A 3 12.32 -24.44 -1.76
CA LYS A 3 10.97 -24.11 -1.28
C LYS A 3 10.62 -22.71 -1.79
N LYS A 4 9.79 -22.62 -2.85
CA LYS A 4 9.27 -21.35 -3.37
C LYS A 4 8.67 -20.53 -2.22
N SER A 5 9.10 -19.28 -2.08
CA SER A 5 8.67 -18.42 -1.00
C SER A 5 7.18 -18.11 -1.15
N GLU A 6 6.47 -17.76 -0.07
CA GLU A 6 5.06 -17.38 -0.14
C GLU A 6 4.81 -16.18 -1.07
N ILE A 7 5.85 -15.37 -1.30
CA ILE A 7 5.87 -14.23 -2.21
C ILE A 7 5.75 -14.71 -3.67
N ASP A 8 6.51 -15.74 -4.06
CA ASP A 8 6.47 -16.29 -5.43
C ASP A 8 5.10 -16.86 -5.79
N LYS A 9 4.40 -17.45 -4.81
CA LYS A 9 3.04 -17.98 -5.01
C LYS A 9 2.00 -16.87 -5.16
N LEU A 10 2.18 -15.75 -4.46
CA LEU A 10 1.29 -14.58 -4.55
C LEU A 10 1.47 -13.86 -5.90
N LEU A 11 2.72 -13.67 -6.33
CA LEU A 11 3.05 -13.07 -7.64
C LEU A 11 2.58 -13.95 -8.81
N SER A 12 2.65 -15.28 -8.69
CA SER A 12 2.15 -16.19 -9.74
C SER A 12 0.62 -16.19 -9.93
N LYS A 13 -0.14 -15.64 -8.98
CA LYS A 13 -1.60 -15.58 -9.04
C LYS A 13 -2.14 -14.22 -9.52
N HIS A 14 -1.32 -13.17 -9.50
CA HIS A 14 -1.71 -11.81 -9.88
C HIS A 14 -0.50 -11.10 -10.52
N GLU A 15 -0.43 -11.09 -11.85
CA GLU A 15 0.67 -10.48 -12.62
C GLU A 15 0.87 -8.98 -12.36
N GLU A 16 -0.12 -8.31 -11.76
CA GLU A 16 -0.12 -6.87 -11.49
C GLU A 16 0.46 -6.49 -10.12
N LEU A 17 0.90 -7.46 -9.30
CA LEU A 17 1.48 -7.18 -7.99
C LEU A 17 2.95 -6.76 -8.08
N THR A 18 3.22 -5.51 -7.70
CA THR A 18 4.57 -4.96 -7.53
C THR A 18 5.01 -5.10 -6.09
N HIS A 19 6.26 -5.53 -5.88
CA HIS A 19 6.93 -5.49 -4.58
C HIS A 19 8.05 -4.47 -4.61
N SER A 20 8.08 -3.58 -3.61
CA SER A 20 9.10 -2.58 -3.42
C SER A 20 9.60 -2.61 -1.97
N GLU A 21 10.89 -2.39 -1.79
CA GLU A 21 11.56 -2.43 -0.49
C GLU A 21 12.17 -1.07 -0.16
N ASP A 22 12.34 -0.81 1.14
CA ASP A 22 12.99 0.39 1.70
C ASP A 22 12.45 1.72 1.15
N MET A 23 11.13 1.79 0.95
CA MET A 23 10.46 3.01 0.51
C MET A 23 10.32 4.00 1.67
N ASP A 24 10.76 5.25 1.47
CA ASP A 24 10.64 6.31 2.46
C ASP A 24 9.21 6.90 2.46
N VAL A 25 8.52 6.84 3.59
CA VAL A 25 7.18 7.42 3.77
C VAL A 25 7.31 8.91 4.07
N GLU A 26 6.83 9.75 3.15
CA GLU A 26 6.82 11.20 3.28
C GLU A 26 5.67 11.69 4.17
N SER A 27 4.49 11.07 4.07
CA SER A 27 3.37 11.36 4.97
C SER A 27 2.45 10.16 5.14
N HIS A 28 1.74 10.11 6.26
CA HIS A 28 0.75 9.07 6.54
C HIS A 28 -0.54 9.67 7.13
N VAL A 29 -1.62 9.60 6.36
CA VAL A 29 -2.96 10.04 6.79
C VAL A 29 -3.85 8.83 7.06
N GLN A 30 -4.52 8.84 8.22
CA GLN A 30 -5.49 7.81 8.59
C GLN A 30 -6.86 8.44 8.77
N ARG A 31 -7.84 8.00 7.98
CA ARG A 31 -9.23 8.46 8.08
C ARG A 31 -10.12 7.30 8.50
N LYS A 32 -11.02 7.54 9.46
CA LYS A 32 -12.07 6.58 9.80
C LYS A 32 -13.18 6.66 8.74
N GLU A 33 -13.51 5.53 8.15
CA GLU A 33 -14.59 5.34 7.18
C GLU A 33 -15.39 4.12 7.63
N ASP A 34 -16.59 4.35 8.15
CA ASP A 34 -17.43 3.36 8.81
C ASP A 34 -16.67 2.56 9.90
N GLN A 35 -16.50 1.25 9.66
CA GLN A 35 -15.80 0.29 10.53
C GLN A 35 -14.31 0.14 10.18
N TRP A 36 -13.81 0.89 9.20
CA TRP A 36 -12.45 0.80 8.69
C TRP A 36 -11.67 2.10 8.94
N PHE A 37 -10.36 1.95 9.01
CA PHE A 37 -9.40 3.03 8.88
C PHE A 37 -8.74 2.91 7.51
N VAL A 38 -8.96 3.91 6.67
CA VAL A 38 -8.27 4.06 5.39
C VAL A 38 -6.94 4.75 5.68
N ASN A 39 -5.86 4.01 5.45
CA ASN A 39 -4.48 4.47 5.61
C ASN A 39 -3.98 4.88 4.23
N THR A 40 -3.52 6.11 4.10
CA THR A 40 -2.97 6.67 2.87
C THR A 40 -1.53 7.09 3.14
N LEU A 41 -0.60 6.49 2.41
CA LEU A 41 0.82 6.83 2.45
C LEU A 41 1.18 7.62 1.20
N VAL A 42 1.92 8.71 1.39
CA VAL A 42 2.69 9.34 0.32
C VAL A 42 4.11 8.83 0.45
N ILE A 43 4.63 8.28 -0.64
CA ILE A 43 6.00 7.77 -0.69
C ILE A 43 6.85 8.80 -1.41
N LYS A 44 8.02 9.09 -0.86
CA LYS A 44 8.94 10.07 -1.43
C LYS A 44 9.29 9.70 -2.87
N GLY A 45 9.08 10.64 -3.79
CA GLY A 45 9.35 10.47 -5.23
C GLY A 45 8.25 9.75 -6.02
N TYR A 46 7.07 9.54 -5.43
CA TYR A 46 5.88 9.03 -6.12
C TYR A 46 4.75 10.05 -6.02
N ASP A 47 4.12 10.36 -7.16
CA ASP A 47 3.00 11.32 -7.23
C ASP A 47 1.64 10.68 -6.91
N VAL A 48 1.62 9.37 -6.66
CA VAL A 48 0.41 8.59 -6.39
C VAL A 48 0.37 8.09 -4.95
N PRO A 49 -0.80 8.09 -4.29
CA PRO A 49 -0.95 7.59 -2.94
C PRO A 49 -1.02 6.07 -2.88
N PHE A 50 -0.50 5.52 -1.78
CA PHE A 50 -0.56 4.10 -1.44
C PHE A 50 -1.59 3.87 -0.35
N ARG A 51 -2.65 3.11 -0.65
CA ARG A 51 -3.82 2.94 0.22
C ARG A 51 -3.96 1.51 0.74
N PHE A 52 -4.27 1.37 2.02
CA PHE A 52 -4.73 0.12 2.63
C PHE A 52 -5.77 0.36 3.73
N ARG A 53 -6.58 -0.67 4.01
CA ARG A 53 -7.64 -0.62 5.03
C ARG A 53 -7.31 -1.51 6.21
N ARG A 54 -7.61 -1.05 7.42
CA ARG A 54 -7.49 -1.81 8.69
C ARG A 54 -8.74 -1.61 9.55
N LYS A 55 -9.15 -2.59 10.35
CA LYS A 55 -10.28 -2.42 11.29
C LYS A 55 -9.94 -1.55 12.50
N LYS A 56 -8.65 -1.39 12.79
CA LYS A 56 -8.13 -0.58 13.88
C LYS A 56 -7.16 0.45 13.32
N GLN A 57 -7.02 1.57 14.02
CA GLN A 57 -6.00 2.57 13.73
C GLN A 57 -4.62 1.90 13.73
N TYR A 58 -3.79 2.27 12.76
CA TYR A 58 -2.44 1.77 12.61
C TYR A 58 -1.43 2.75 13.22
N LYS A 59 -0.20 2.29 13.40
CA LYS A 59 0.89 3.17 13.84
C LYS A 59 1.17 4.24 12.78
N ASN A 60 1.60 5.43 13.21
CA ASN A 60 2.10 6.44 12.27
C ASN A 60 3.37 5.89 11.59
N LEU A 61 3.48 6.12 10.29
CA LEU A 61 4.57 5.63 9.43
C LEU A 61 5.31 6.78 8.77
N GLU A 62 4.88 8.03 8.96
CA GLU A 62 5.60 9.20 8.47
C GLU A 62 7.05 9.20 8.94
N GLY A 63 7.99 9.37 8.00
CA GLY A 63 9.43 9.30 8.23
C GLY A 63 10.00 7.88 8.38
N ALA A 64 9.18 6.84 8.34
CA ALA A 64 9.63 5.45 8.39
C ALA A 64 9.97 4.89 7.00
N ARG A 65 10.75 3.81 6.98
CA ARG A 65 10.96 2.97 5.79
C ARG A 65 10.06 1.77 5.81
N VAL A 66 9.49 1.45 4.65
CA VAL A 66 8.53 0.36 4.52
C VAL A 66 8.78 -0.48 3.27
N ASN A 67 8.52 -1.77 3.40
CA ASN A 67 8.41 -2.69 2.27
C ASN A 67 6.92 -2.86 1.94
N LEU A 68 6.57 -2.59 0.69
CA LEU A 68 5.20 -2.61 0.18
C LEU A 68 5.03 -3.71 -0.87
N THR A 69 3.86 -4.34 -0.86
CA THR A 69 3.36 -5.12 -2.00
C THR A 69 2.02 -4.51 -2.38
N TYR A 70 1.87 -4.11 -3.64
CA TYR A 70 0.74 -3.31 -4.11
C TYR A 70 0.45 -3.54 -5.59
N TYR A 71 -0.68 -3.03 -6.07
CA TYR A 71 -1.03 -2.99 -7.48
C TYR A 71 -1.78 -1.69 -7.81
N PRO A 72 -1.69 -1.18 -9.05
CA PRO A 72 -2.39 0.04 -9.44
C PRO A 72 -3.91 -0.16 -9.44
N ILE A 73 -4.63 0.86 -9.00
CA ILE A 73 -6.09 0.94 -9.08
C ILE A 73 -6.49 2.35 -9.53
N THR A 74 -7.65 2.45 -10.17
CA THR A 74 -8.34 3.72 -10.41
C THR A 74 -9.52 3.82 -9.45
N GLU A 75 -9.58 4.89 -8.67
CA GLU A 75 -10.72 5.21 -7.83
C GLU A 75 -11.45 6.44 -8.37
N GLU A 76 -12.77 6.46 -8.25
CA GLU A 76 -13.57 7.63 -8.61
C GLU A 76 -13.73 8.53 -7.37
N VAL A 77 -13.18 9.74 -7.44
CA VAL A 77 -13.29 10.74 -6.37
C VAL A 77 -14.03 11.95 -6.94
N ALA A 78 -15.21 12.23 -6.39
CA ALA A 78 -16.08 13.34 -6.83
C ALA A 78 -16.38 13.34 -8.35
N GLY A 79 -16.54 12.16 -8.94
CA GLY A 79 -16.82 12.00 -10.37
C GLY A 79 -15.59 12.06 -11.28
N PHE A 80 -14.38 12.12 -10.72
CA PHE A 80 -13.13 12.11 -11.47
C PHE A 80 -12.32 10.84 -11.18
N PRO A 81 -11.76 10.16 -12.21
CA PRO A 81 -10.87 9.04 -12.01
C PRO A 81 -9.53 9.52 -11.43
N PHE A 82 -9.05 8.81 -10.42
CA PHE A 82 -7.81 9.11 -9.72
C PHE A 82 -7.00 7.82 -9.55
N GLU A 83 -5.73 7.87 -9.95
CA GLU A 83 -4.81 6.73 -9.83
C GLU A 83 -4.29 6.57 -8.41
N ALA A 84 -4.18 5.33 -7.94
CA ALA A 84 -3.55 5.01 -6.68
C ALA A 84 -3.02 3.59 -6.65
N MET A 85 -2.26 3.30 -5.59
CA MET A 85 -1.68 1.98 -5.37
C MET A 85 -2.40 1.30 -4.22
N LYS A 86 -3.06 0.17 -4.49
CA LYS A 86 -3.69 -0.63 -3.44
C LYS A 86 -2.66 -1.56 -2.81
N VAL A 87 -2.35 -1.29 -1.55
CA VAL A 87 -1.37 -2.05 -0.77
C VAL A 87 -2.03 -3.29 -0.15
N VAL A 88 -1.49 -4.46 -0.47
CA VAL A 88 -1.90 -5.75 0.11
C VAL A 88 -1.03 -6.15 1.29
N ARG A 89 0.24 -5.75 1.29
CA ARG A 89 1.19 -6.03 2.38
C ARG A 89 2.04 -4.81 2.65
N ILE A 90 2.24 -4.55 3.93
CA ILE A 90 3.13 -3.52 4.44
C ILE A 90 3.94 -4.08 5.61
N LYS A 91 5.24 -3.84 5.60
CA LYS A 91 6.17 -4.17 6.69
C LYS A 91 7.05 -2.94 6.93
N VAL A 92 7.21 -2.54 8.19
CA VAL A 92 8.20 -1.52 8.54
C VAL A 92 9.57 -2.19 8.58
N SER A 93 10.54 -1.60 7.88
CA SER A 93 11.94 -2.04 7.84
C SER A 93 12.64 -1.82 9.18
#